data_AF-A0A661UJF9-F1
#
_entry.id   AF-A0A661UJF9-F1
#
_cell.length_a   1.000
_cell.length_b   1.000
_cell.length_c   1.000
_cell.angle_alpha   90.00
_cell.angle_beta   90.00
_cell.angle_gamma   90.00
#
_symmetry.space_group_name_H-M   'P 1'
#
loop_
_entity.id
_entity.type
_entity.pdbx_description
1 polymer ?
#
loop_
_entity_poly.entity_id
_entity_poly.type
_entity_poly.pdbx_seq_one_letter_code
_entity_poly.pdbx_strand_id
1 'polypeptide(L)' 'MKKLLVVLCVLMLTLSLSAAWEVGHQIGQDYSWTDNNGEEHSIYELVDSGKAIIIFWGDSG' A
#
# COMPACT_ATOMS: atom_id res chain seq x y z
N MET A 1 -30.06 -8.49 18.97
CA MET A 1 -28.72 -8.41 19.60
C MET A 1 -27.66 -9.26 18.90
N LYS A 2 -27.90 -10.54 18.58
CA LYS A 2 -26.91 -11.39 17.88
C LYS A 2 -26.38 -10.81 16.55
N LYS A 3 -27.26 -10.21 15.73
CA LYS A 3 -26.88 -9.58 14.45
C LYS A 3 -25.97 -8.36 14.62
N LEU A 4 -26.17 -7.58 15.68
CA LEU A 4 -25.36 -6.39 15.98
C LEU A 4 -23.93 -6.80 16.38
N LEU A 5 -23.80 -7.88 17.15
CA LEU A 5 -22.51 -8.44 17.55
C LEU A 5 -21.70 -8.90 16.32
N VAL A 6 -22.36 -9.60 15.39
CA VAL A 6 -21.72 -10.05 14.14
C VAL A 6 -21.23 -8.87 13.31
N VAL A 7 -22.04 -7.83 13.15
CA VAL A 7 -21.65 -6.60 12.43
C VAL A 7 -20.46 -5.92 13.09
N LEU A 8 -20.44 -5.82 14.43
CA LEU A 8 -19.33 -5.23 15.17
C LEU A 8 -18.04 -6.04 15.01
N CYS A 9 -18.13 -7.37 15.05
CA CYS A 9 -16.97 -8.25 14.86
C CYS A 9 -16.40 -8.14 13.43
N VAL A 10 -17.26 -8.06 12.41
CA VAL A 10 -16.81 -7.85 11.01
C VAL A 10 -16.13 -6.49 10.87
N LEU A 11 -16.69 -5.43 11.45
CA LEU A 11 -16.10 -4.09 11.41
C LEU A 11 -14.71 -4.06 12.05
N MET A 12 -14.57 -4.69 13.21
CA MET A 12 -13.28 -4.83 13.91
C MET A 12 -12.27 -5.62 13.07
N LEU A 13 -12.71 -6.70 12.41
CA LEU A 13 -11.85 -7.48 11.52
C LEU A 13 -11.34 -6.65 10.33
N THR A 14 -12.21 -5.82 9.74
CA THR A 14 -11.83 -4.96 8.60
C THR A 14 -10.84 -3.87 8.98
N LEU A 15 -10.89 -3.38 10.22
CA LEU A 15 -9.92 -2.40 10.74
C LEU A 15 -8.57 -3.06 11.08
N SER A 16 -8.57 -4.36 11.38
CA SER A 16 -7.38 -5.15 11.68
C SER A 16 -6.70 -5.76 10.46
N LEU A 17 -7.25 -5.59 9.26
CA LEU A 17 -6.52 -5.83 8.01
C LEU A 17 -5.43 -4.75 7.90
N SER A 18 -4.32 -5.01 8.59
CA SER A 18 -3.10 -4.23 8.59
C SER A 18 -2.70 -3.92 7.15
N ALA A 19 -2.60 -2.63 6.84
CA ALA A 19 -1.95 -2.19 5.63
C ALA A 19 -0.51 -2.74 5.64
N ALA A 20 -0.04 -3.25 4.50
CA ALA A 20 1.35 -3.69 4.35
C ALA A 20 2.36 -2.55 4.66
N TRP A 21 1.88 -1.30 4.67
CA TRP A 21 2.63 -0.09 4.96
C TRP A 21 1.85 0.80 5.93
N GLU A 22 2.49 1.22 7.02
CA GLU A 22 1.91 2.16 8.00
C GLU A 22 2.35 3.61 7.71
N VAL A 23 1.49 4.58 8.05
CA VAL A 23 1.85 6.00 7.93
C VAL A 23 3.04 6.30 8.86
N GLY A 24 4.11 6.86 8.29
CA GLY A 24 5.34 7.15 9.02
C GLY A 24 6.37 6.02 8.99
N HIS A 25 6.03 4.86 8.41
CA HIS A 25 7.02 3.83 8.11
C HIS A 25 8.00 4.37 7.06
N GLN A 26 9.29 4.41 7.41
CA GLN A 26 10.33 4.74 6.45
C GLN A 26 10.39 3.66 5.36
N ILE A 27 10.32 4.07 4.10
CA ILE A 27 10.60 3.18 2.99
C ILE A 27 12.12 2.95 2.96
N GLY A 28 12.56 1.89 3.63
CA GLY A 28 13.97 1.50 3.74
C GLY A 28 14.42 0.49 2.69
N GLN A 29 13.51 0.00 1.86
CA GLN A 29 13.82 -0.91 0.77
C GLN A 29 13.93 -0.12 -0.53
N ASP A 30 14.98 -0.42 -1.29
CA ASP A 30 15.18 0.10 -2.64
C ASP A 30 14.09 -0.49 -3.54
N TYR A 31 13.04 0.30 -3.80
CA TYR A 31 11.96 -0.11 -4.68
C TYR A 31 12.22 0.45 -6.08
N SER A 32 12.42 -0.44 -7.05
CA SER A 32 12.61 -0.10 -8.45
C SER A 32 11.60 -0.85 -9.32
N TRP A 33 11.20 -0.22 -10.43
CA TRP A 33 10.33 -0.83 -11.43
C TRP A 33 10.77 -0.40 -12.83
N THR A 34 10.39 -1.20 -13.83
CA THR A 34 10.52 -0.83 -15.24
C THR A 34 9.16 -0.37 -15.74
N ASP A 35 9.11 0.78 -16.40
CA ASP A 35 7.86 1.28 -16.96
C ASP A 35 7.50 0.57 -18.28
N ASN A 36 6.39 0.99 -18.87
CA ASN A 36 5.89 0.50 -20.15
C ASN A 36 6.73 0.90 -21.36
N ASN A 37 7.69 1.81 -21.21
CA ASN A 37 8.65 2.20 -22.24
C ASN A 37 9.97 1.43 -22.14
N GLY A 38 10.15 0.63 -21.07
CA GLY A 38 11.39 -0.09 -20.79
C GLY A 38 12.42 0.74 -20.02
N GLU A 39 12.02 1.89 -19.48
CA GLU A 39 12.89 2.72 -18.65
C GLU A 39 12.86 2.23 -17.20
N GLU A 40 14.02 2.16 -16.56
CA GLU A 40 14.13 1.85 -15.13
C GLU A 40 13.87 3.11 -14.30
N HIS A 41 13.09 2.94 -13.24
CA HIS A 41 12.74 3.99 -12.29
C HIS A 41 12.97 3.50 -10.86
N SER A 42 13.34 4.42 -9.98
CA SER A 42 13.46 4.15 -8.53
C SER A 42 12.53 5.01 -7.70
N ILE A 43 12.20 4.52 -6.51
CA ILE A 43 11.41 5.30 -5.55
C ILE A 43 12.13 6.57 -5.09
N TYR A 44 13.46 6.57 -5.09
CA TYR A 44 14.26 7.74 -4.73
C TYR A 44 14.10 8.89 -5.72
N GLU A 45 14.01 8.60 -7.02
CA GLU A 45 13.74 9.62 -8.04
C GLU A 45 12.37 10.29 -7.85
N LEU A 46 11.36 9.51 -7.46
CA LEU A 46 10.04 10.04 -7.13
C LEU A 46 10.06 10.90 -5.87
N VAL A 47 10.80 10.48 -4.83
CA VAL A 47 10.93 11.22 -3.56
C VAL A 47 11.71 12.53 -3.77
N ASP A 48 12.78 12.51 -4.57
CA ASP A 48 13.57 13.71 -4.89
C ASP A 48 12.76 14.73 -5.70
N SER A 49 11.79 14.27 -6.50
CA SER A 49 10.86 15.15 -7.23
C SER A 49 9.81 15.83 -6.34
N GLY A 50 9.66 15.40 -5.07
CA GLY A 50 8.73 15.96 -4.10
C GLY A 50 7.82 14.92 -3.44
N LYS A 51 6.49 15.12 -3.52
CA LYS A 51 5.51 14.19 -2.94
C LYS A 51 5.06 13.18 -3.99
N ALA A 52 5.33 11.90 -3.76
CA ALA A 52 4.88 10.81 -4.60
C ALA A 52 3.65 10.11 -4.02
N ILE A 53 2.73 9.69 -4.88
CA ILE A 53 1.62 8.79 -4.54
C ILE A 53 1.83 7.51 -5.33
N ILE A 54 1.97 6.38 -4.63
CA ILE A 54 2.19 5.07 -5.23
C ILE A 54 0.94 4.22 -5.03
N ILE A 55 0.45 3.63 -6.11
CA ILE A 55 -0.73 2.76 -6.12
C ILE A 55 -0.28 1.39 -6.61
N PHE A 56 -0.36 0.38 -5.75
CA PHE A 56 -0.14 -1.00 -6.13
C PHE A 56 -1.45 -1.57 -6.68
N TRP A 57 -1.44 -1.96 -7.95
CA TRP A 57 -2.55 -2.63 -8.62
C TRP A 57 -1.97 -3.79 -9.42
N GLY A 58 -2.57 -4.97 -9.29
CA GLY A 58 -2.29 -6.14 -10.13
C GLY A 58 -3.34 -7.22 -9.87
N ASP A 59 -3.50 -8.15 -10.81
CA ASP A 59 -4.27 -9.37 -10.55
C ASP A 59 -3.42 -10.31 -9.68
N SER A 60 -4.00 -10.92 -8.65
CA SER A 60 -3.32 -11.94 -7.88
C SER A 60 -3.32 -13.21 -8.72
N GLY A 61 -2.25 -13.41 -9.50
CA GLY A 61 -2.07 -14.62 -10.31
C GLY A 61 -2.24 -15.91 -9.52
#